data_AF-A0A2D0HHZ9-F1
#
_entry.id   AF-A0A2D0HHZ9-F1
#
_cell.length_a   1.000
_cell.length_b   1.000
_cell.length_c   1.000
_cell.angle_alpha   90.00
_cell.angle_beta   90.00
_cell.angle_gamma   90.00
#
_symmetry.space_group_name_H-M   'P 1'
#
loop_
_entity.id
_entity.type
_entity.pdbx_description
1 polymer ?
#
loop_
_entity_poly.entity_id
_entity_poly.type
_entity_poly.pdbx_seq_one_letter_code
_entity_poly.pdbx_strand_id
1 'polypeptide(L)' 'METVVNTLVRVIGISEKQAINLMFRIHKEGMAIVWTGDRNSAEQHLTEIQRAGLQCFLTEIVSNNL' A
#
# COMPACT_ATOMS: atom_id res chain seq x y z
N MET A 1 -6.42 2.13 -12.79
CA MET A 1 -6.58 0.92 -11.96
C MET A 1 -5.40 -0.03 -12.14
N GLU A 2 -5.01 -0.33 -13.37
CA GLU A 2 -3.82 -1.16 -13.68
C GLU A 2 -2.51 -0.63 -13.06
N THR A 3 -2.28 0.68 -13.11
CA THR A 3 -1.10 1.31 -12.47
C THR A 3 -0.97 1.01 -10.97
N VAL A 4 -2.10 0.92 -10.25
CA VAL A 4 -2.09 0.61 -8.80
C VAL A 4 -1.71 -0.84 -8.59
N VAL A 5 -2.32 -1.76 -9.34
CA VAL A 5 -2.03 -3.20 -9.26
C VAL A 5 -0.55 -3.47 -9.55
N ASN A 6 -0.04 -2.97 -10.68
CA ASN A 6 1.36 -3.15 -11.08
C ASN A 6 2.34 -2.56 -10.05
N THR A 7 2.00 -1.41 -9.46
CA THR A 7 2.84 -0.80 -8.42
C THR A 7 2.86 -1.65 -7.16
N LEU A 8 1.71 -2.17 -6.70
CA LEU A 8 1.65 -3.00 -5.50
C LEU A 8 2.37 -4.34 -5.68
N VAL A 9 2.25 -4.97 -6.85
CA VAL A 9 3.00 -6.21 -7.16
C VAL A 9 4.50 -5.94 -7.15
N ARG A 10 4.95 -4.86 -7.80
CA ARG A 10 6.39 -4.54 -7.92
C ARG A 10 7.03 -4.09 -6.61
N VAL A 11 6.36 -3.19 -5.87
CA VAL A 11 6.94 -2.51 -4.70
C VAL A 11 6.69 -3.26 -3.40
N ILE A 12 5.51 -3.86 -3.23
CA ILE A 12 5.17 -4.60 -2.00
C ILE A 12 5.47 -6.10 -2.15
N GLY A 13 5.51 -6.62 -3.37
CA GLY A 13 5.79 -8.04 -3.62
C GLY A 13 4.58 -8.96 -3.36
N ILE A 14 3.37 -8.42 -3.37
CA ILE A 14 2.14 -9.21 -3.21
C ILE A 14 1.69 -9.82 -4.54
N SER A 15 0.89 -10.88 -4.47
CA SER A 15 0.30 -11.47 -5.67
C SER A 15 -0.64 -10.49 -6.39
N GLU A 16 -0.78 -10.63 -7.70
CA GLU A 16 -1.69 -9.82 -8.51
C GLU A 16 -3.13 -9.87 -7.98
N LYS A 17 -3.60 -11.05 -7.55
CA LYS A 17 -4.93 -11.21 -6.95
C LYS A 17 -5.11 -10.36 -5.69
N GLN A 18 -4.10 -10.31 -4.81
CA GLN A 18 -4.13 -9.46 -3.62
C GLN A 18 -4.08 -7.97 -3.99
N ALA A 19 -3.25 -7.61 -4.96
CA ALA A 19 -3.15 -6.24 -5.47
C ALA A 19 -4.46 -5.75 -6.10
N ILE A 20 -5.17 -6.60 -6.85
CA ILE A 20 -6.50 -6.31 -7.40
C ILE A 20 -7.50 -6.04 -6.26
N ASN A 21 -7.52 -6.88 -5.24
CA ASN A 21 -8.42 -6.69 -4.09
C ASN A 21 -8.14 -5.38 -3.35
N LEU A 22 -6.86 -5.05 -3.10
CA LEU A 22 -6.47 -3.79 -2.47
C LEU A 22 -6.81 -2.58 -3.35
N MET A 23 -6.58 -2.67 -4.66
CA MET A 23 -6.94 -1.63 -5.61
C MET A 23 -8.44 -1.34 -5.57
N PHE A 24 -9.29 -2.37 -5.54
CA PHE A 24 -10.74 -2.18 -5.39
C PHE A 24 -11.11 -1.54 -4.06
N ARG A 25 -10.47 -1.93 -2.95
CA ARG A 25 -10.67 -1.28 -1.65
C ARG A 25 -10.29 0.19 -1.69
N ILE A 26 -9.12 0.54 -2.21
CA ILE A 26 -8.70 1.94 -2.38
C ILE A 26 -9.72 2.73 -3.23
N HIS A 27 -10.22 2.14 -4.32
CA HIS A 27 -11.20 2.78 -5.18
C HIS A 27 -12.56 3.02 -4.48
N LYS A 28 -12.97 2.12 -3.58
CA LYS A 28 -14.27 2.19 -2.89
C LYS A 28 -14.23 2.94 -1.56
N GLU A 29 -13.18 2.73 -0.77
CA GLU A 29 -13.00 3.25 0.59
C GLU A 29 -12.12 4.51 0.61
N GLY A 30 -11.49 4.87 -0.52
CA GLY A 30 -10.57 6.00 -0.66
C GLY A 30 -9.13 5.68 -0.25
N MET A 31 -8.90 4.66 0.59
CA MET A 31 -7.58 4.24 1.05
C MET A 31 -7.58 2.79 1.54
N ALA A 32 -6.38 2.19 1.64
CA ALA A 32 -6.18 0.90 2.28
C ALA A 32 -4.76 0.80 2.85
N ILE A 33 -4.59 0.00 3.91
CA ILE A 33 -3.25 -0.42 4.39
C ILE A 33 -2.75 -1.50 3.44
N VAL A 34 -1.61 -1.27 2.80
CA VAL A 34 -1.01 -2.18 1.81
C VAL A 34 0.18 -2.97 2.37
N TRP A 35 0.81 -2.49 3.44
CA TRP A 35 1.96 -3.11 4.09
C TRP A 35 2.10 -2.63 5.54
N THR A 36 2.69 -3.45 6.40
CA THR A 36 2.99 -3.16 7.80
C THR A 36 4.33 -3.77 8.19
N GLY A 37 5.12 -3.09 9.03
CA GLY A 37 6.41 -3.57 9.51
C GLY A 37 7.23 -2.45 10.13
N ASP A 38 8.56 -2.56 10.09
CA ASP A 38 9.45 -1.54 10.63
C ASP A 38 9.44 -0.25 9.81
N ARG A 39 9.86 0.84 10.46
CA ARG A 39 9.84 2.17 9.88
C ARG A 39 10.74 2.32 8.65
N ASN A 40 11.91 1.69 8.64
CA ASN A 40 12.88 1.87 7.55
C ASN A 40 12.34 1.26 6.25
N SER A 41 11.83 0.02 6.32
CA SER A 41 11.15 -0.60 5.18
C SER A 41 9.90 0.16 4.77
N ALA A 42 9.12 0.70 5.73
CA ALA A 42 7.96 1.54 5.43
C ALA A 42 8.33 2.79 4.59
N GLU A 43 9.39 3.49 4.98
CA GLU A 43 9.88 4.69 4.28
C GLU A 43 10.41 4.38 2.87
N GLN A 44 11.03 3.21 2.68
CA GLN A 44 11.45 2.72 1.37
C GLN A 44 10.25 2.48 0.45
N HIS A 45 9.25 1.72 0.92
CA HIS A 45 8.02 1.47 0.16
C HIS A 45 7.29 2.78 -0.17
N LEU A 46 7.17 3.71 0.80
CA LEU A 46 6.56 5.03 0.57
C LEU A 46 7.24 5.76 -0.60
N THR A 47 8.57 5.81 -0.60
CA THR A 47 9.36 6.49 -1.63
C THR A 47 9.12 5.89 -3.01
N GLU A 48 9.12 4.55 -3.11
CA GLU A 48 8.90 3.86 -4.38
C GLU A 48 7.48 4.00 -4.92
N ILE A 49 6.47 4.00 -4.05
CA ILE A 49 5.07 4.23 -4.43
C ILE A 49 4.87 5.66 -4.93
N GLN A 50 5.43 6.65 -4.24
CA GLN A 50 5.35 8.06 -4.65
C GLN A 50 6.07 8.31 -5.98
N ARG A 51 7.22 7.65 -6.21
CA ARG A 51 7.92 7.68 -7.52
C ARG A 51 7.09 7.07 -8.65
N ALA A 52 6.19 6.14 -8.35
CA ALA A 52 5.23 5.60 -9.31
C ALA A 52 4.02 6.53 -9.56
N GLY A 53 4.00 7.71 -8.93
CA GLY A 53 2.94 8.71 -9.09
C GLY A 53 1.70 8.46 -8.23
N LEU A 54 1.76 7.57 -7.23
CA LEU A 54 0.65 7.28 -6.34
C LEU A 54 0.76 8.08 -5.04
N GLN A 55 -0.39 8.55 -4.54
CA GLN A 55 -0.47 9.14 -3.20
C GLN A 55 -0.43 8.05 -2.13
N CYS A 56 0.49 8.18 -1.18
CA CYS A 56 0.69 7.27 -0.06
C CYS A 56 1.27 8.03 1.14
N PHE A 57 1.03 7.54 2.35
CA PHE A 57 1.55 8.10 3.60
C PHE A 57 1.78 6.97 4.63
N LEU A 58 2.58 7.25 5.65
CA LEU A 58 2.83 6.35 6.77
C LEU A 58 1.93 6.72 7.96
N THR A 59 1.52 5.71 8.72
CA THR A 59 0.77 5.87 9.96
C THR A 59 1.15 4.79 10.96
N GLU A 60 1.05 5.11 12.25
CA GLU A 60 1.23 4.12 13.32
C GLU A 60 -0.07 3.33 13.51
N ILE A 61 0.05 2.01 13.58
CA ILE A 61 -1.09 1.16 13.92
C ILE A 61 -1.25 1.18 15.43
N VAL A 62 -2.19 1.99 15.90
CA VAL A 62 -2.59 1.97 17.31
C VAL A 62 -3.50 0.76 17.51
N SER A 63 -2.95 -0.31 18.09
CA SER A 63 -3.76 -1.44 18.55
C SER A 63 -4.59 -0.97 19.74
N ASN A 64 -5.88 -0.71 19.51
CA ASN A 64 -6.82 -0.53 20.62
C ASN A 64 -7.04 -1.90 21.27
N ASN A 65 -6.29 -2.16 22.35
CA ASN A 65 -6.61 -3.23 23.27
C ASN A 65 -7.85 -2.81 24.07
N LEU A 66 -9.03 -3.24 23.62
CA LEU A 66 -10.25 -3.26 24.42
C LEU A 66 -10.22 -4.46 25.37
#